data_AF-A0A7V4P2C9-F1
#
_entry.id   AF-A0A7V4P2C9-F1
#
_cell.length_a   1.000
_cell.length_b   1.000
_cell.length_c   1.000
_cell.angle_alpha   90.00
_cell.angle_beta   90.00
_cell.angle_gamma   90.00
#
_symmetry.space_group_name_H-M   'P 1'
#
loop_
_entity.id
_entity.type
_entity.pdbx_description
1 polymer ?
#
loop_
_entity_poly.entity_id
_entity_poly.type
_entity_poly.pdbx_seq_one_letter_code
_entity_poly.pdbx_strand_id
1 'polypeptide(L)'
;MKTMLSGLMAALVVLLAGADEATHTAADSQPHATTSQPSDSLTATLENLPAAPRVQLISARVASVSDDGSTCTLAWSRHRSITIGQGVVVHAEGVPLASGRVTSLGGGDTRVRLDWVGVPPAPGFEAVILPADLARRRRELAAPGRSIWARVTRVDEVGSALEFAPGTDAGFRVADELLALRRGLPVARVATTQAAPAGGAGRYTRLIGNAQPAAGDPVRLFQSPRDSADRRLRSIVLEARGRGDQTVLFPMTPADGADVGDRWQVRADGRVVGVVELREFRGPFAEAFGLAAFQRRPIHVGDEVIRRDRDALRAGRQSLSVFRTEGDRVLIDAGEVDDIVREQRLMVCRDGRRVCELTVSAVKVDFCVALIIDPPQTTAPAEHAPRVGDEVYLAPPRRRPPIELGRIDWMANENRIAALQLAAARLPLVGEWIELGTRSDDDAVGVIVAVHRDRAAAFVLPFSGPAPRLGVAVRAWEWIAGPDE
;
A
#
# COMPACT_ATOMS: atom_id res chain seq x y z
N MET A 1 25.31 -43.18 29.06
CA MET A 1 24.76 -41.81 28.89
C MET A 1 24.18 -41.72 27.49
N LYS A 2 22.86 -41.84 27.41
CA LYS A 2 21.98 -41.85 26.22
C LYS A 2 20.90 -40.81 26.48
N THR A 3 20.63 -39.93 25.51
CA THR A 3 19.49 -38.98 25.30
C THR A 3 20.08 -37.71 24.66
N MET A 4 19.54 -37.03 23.64
CA MET A 4 18.21 -36.92 23.05
C MET A 4 18.43 -36.24 21.68
N LEU A 5 18.06 -36.84 20.55
CA LEU A 5 17.81 -36.15 19.26
C LEU A 5 17.32 -37.17 18.21
N SER A 6 16.09 -37.65 18.39
CA SER A 6 15.42 -38.53 17.41
C SER A 6 13.89 -38.53 17.62
N GLY A 7 13.25 -37.35 17.52
CA GLY A 7 11.85 -37.17 17.91
C GLY A 7 11.02 -36.22 17.04
N LEU A 8 11.42 -35.95 15.78
CA LEU A 8 10.64 -35.06 14.90
C LEU A 8 10.47 -35.54 13.44
N MET A 9 10.78 -36.80 13.15
CA MET A 9 10.71 -37.38 11.79
C MET A 9 9.68 -38.52 11.64
N ALA A 10 8.66 -38.59 12.50
CA ALA A 10 7.66 -39.68 12.47
C ALA A 10 6.18 -39.24 12.49
N ALA A 11 5.87 -37.94 12.35
CA ALA A 11 4.48 -37.45 12.46
C ALA A 11 3.79 -37.09 11.12
N LEU A 12 4.35 -37.48 9.96
CA LEU A 12 3.81 -37.08 8.66
C LEU A 12 3.70 -38.26 7.67
N VAL A 13 3.16 -39.42 8.07
CA VAL A 13 2.80 -40.52 7.14
C VAL A 13 1.48 -41.25 7.48
N VAL A 14 0.79 -40.97 8.59
CA VAL A 14 -0.45 -41.70 8.93
C VAL A 14 -1.62 -40.74 9.12
N LEU A 15 -2.34 -40.44 8.03
CA LEU A 15 -3.73 -39.94 8.07
C LEU A 15 -4.39 -39.96 6.68
N LEU A 16 -4.25 -41.06 5.92
CA LEU A 16 -5.07 -41.35 4.73
C LEU A 16 -5.21 -42.86 4.53
N ALA A 17 -6.18 -43.45 5.23
CA ALA A 17 -6.93 -44.68 4.90
C ALA A 17 -7.93 -44.85 6.06
N GLY A 18 -9.21 -44.55 5.91
CA GLY A 18 -10.11 -45.30 5.03
C GLY A 18 -10.76 -46.41 5.86
N ALA A 19 -11.85 -46.09 6.55
CA ALA A 19 -12.77 -47.07 7.10
C ALA A 19 -14.19 -46.55 6.84
N ASP A 20 -14.81 -47.15 5.83
CA ASP A 20 -16.23 -47.05 5.52
C ASP A 20 -16.91 -48.36 5.99
N GLU A 21 -18.23 -48.31 6.22
CA GLU A 21 -19.15 -49.40 6.66
C GLU A 21 -19.14 -49.75 8.18
N ALA A 22 -20.26 -49.92 8.91
CA ALA A 22 -21.69 -50.05 8.59
C ALA A 22 -22.61 -49.74 9.80
N THR A 23 -23.86 -49.40 9.48
CA THR A 23 -25.17 -49.72 10.13
C THR A 23 -25.75 -48.99 11.38
N HIS A 24 -26.87 -48.27 11.12
CA HIS A 24 -28.20 -48.18 11.79
C HIS A 24 -28.37 -48.30 13.33
N THR A 25 -29.00 -47.28 13.96
CA THR A 25 -30.40 -47.29 14.50
C THR A 25 -30.82 -45.96 15.19
N ALA A 26 -32.07 -45.54 14.94
CA ALA A 26 -33.09 -44.80 15.77
C ALA A 26 -32.66 -43.90 16.96
N ALA A 27 -33.33 -42.81 17.36
CA ALA A 27 -34.50 -42.01 16.96
C ALA A 27 -34.55 -40.76 17.90
N ASP A 28 -35.33 -39.75 17.50
CA ASP A 28 -35.96 -38.70 18.32
C ASP A 28 -35.12 -37.70 19.14
N SER A 29 -35.14 -36.43 18.71
CA SER A 29 -35.87 -35.33 19.39
C SER A 29 -35.29 -33.97 18.98
N GLN A 30 -36.06 -33.18 18.22
CA GLN A 30 -35.79 -31.75 18.02
C GLN A 30 -36.05 -30.95 19.31
N PRO A 31 -35.43 -29.77 19.47
CA PRO A 31 -36.20 -28.56 19.14
C PRO A 31 -35.43 -27.56 18.28
N HIS A 32 -36.20 -26.84 17.46
CA HIS A 32 -35.78 -25.83 16.51
C HIS A 32 -34.80 -24.79 17.09
N ALA A 33 -33.55 -24.82 16.62
CA ALA A 33 -32.69 -23.66 16.58
C ALA A 33 -32.84 -22.99 15.21
N THR A 34 -33.40 -21.78 15.19
CA THR A 34 -33.39 -20.88 14.04
C THR A 34 -31.94 -20.56 13.70
N THR A 35 -31.37 -21.30 12.75
CA THR A 35 -30.16 -20.91 12.05
C THR A 35 -30.44 -19.61 11.32
N SER A 36 -29.94 -18.50 11.87
CA SER A 36 -29.74 -17.26 11.14
C SER A 36 -28.96 -17.58 9.87
N GLN A 37 -29.64 -17.52 8.72
CA GLN A 37 -28.99 -17.56 7.42
C GLN A 37 -27.94 -16.44 7.39
N PRO A 38 -26.71 -16.70 6.91
CA PRO A 38 -25.78 -15.63 6.64
C PRO A 38 -26.40 -14.73 5.58
N SER A 39 -26.57 -13.45 5.91
CA SER A 39 -27.15 -12.41 5.08
C SER A 39 -26.63 -12.46 3.62
N ASP A 40 -27.55 -12.62 2.68
CA ASP A 40 -27.35 -12.54 1.21
C ASP A 40 -26.72 -11.21 0.74
N SER A 41 -26.58 -10.22 1.63
CA SER A 41 -26.02 -8.90 1.31
C SER A 41 -24.51 -8.94 0.98
N LEU A 42 -23.75 -9.92 1.45
CA LEU A 42 -22.30 -9.99 1.21
C LEU A 42 -21.95 -10.55 -0.17
N THR A 43 -22.74 -11.49 -0.70
CA THR A 43 -22.53 -12.10 -2.02
C THR A 43 -22.78 -11.08 -3.13
N ALA A 44 -23.85 -10.28 -3.00
CA ALA A 44 -24.17 -9.17 -3.91
C ALA A 44 -23.12 -8.03 -3.89
N THR A 45 -22.29 -7.96 -2.86
CA THR A 45 -21.23 -6.93 -2.74
C THR A 45 -19.98 -7.28 -3.56
N LEU A 46 -19.77 -8.57 -3.89
CA LEU A 46 -18.58 -9.05 -4.61
C LEU A 46 -18.80 -9.17 -6.14
N GLU A 47 -20.03 -9.36 -6.61
CA GLU A 47 -20.35 -9.41 -8.04
C GLU A 47 -20.26 -8.03 -8.73
N ASN A 48 -20.21 -6.94 -7.95
CA ASN A 48 -20.10 -5.56 -8.42
C ASN A 48 -18.68 -4.98 -8.28
N LEU A 49 -17.66 -5.83 -8.11
CA LEU A 49 -16.28 -5.36 -8.16
C LEU A 49 -16.04 -4.73 -9.54
N PRO A 50 -15.59 -3.45 -9.63
CA PRO A 50 -15.11 -2.93 -10.90
C PRO A 50 -14.00 -3.85 -11.39
N ALA A 51 -14.00 -4.19 -12.67
CA ALA A 51 -13.02 -5.10 -13.24
C ALA A 51 -11.60 -4.57 -12.97
N ALA A 52 -10.94 -5.08 -11.93
CA ALA A 52 -9.52 -4.87 -11.76
C ALA A 52 -8.86 -5.39 -13.04
N PRO A 53 -7.83 -4.70 -13.58
CA PRO A 53 -7.26 -5.09 -14.85
C PRO A 53 -6.79 -6.54 -14.75
N ARG A 54 -7.50 -7.45 -15.45
CA ARG A 54 -7.17 -8.88 -15.46
C ARG A 54 -5.75 -9.04 -15.94
N VAL A 55 -4.98 -9.79 -15.18
CA VAL A 55 -3.62 -10.10 -15.59
C VAL A 55 -3.53 -11.58 -15.78
N GLN A 56 -3.27 -11.94 -17.01
CA GLN A 56 -3.00 -13.31 -17.37
C GLN A 56 -1.63 -13.70 -16.82
N LEU A 57 -1.64 -14.47 -15.73
CA LEU A 57 -0.46 -15.20 -15.28
C LEU A 57 -0.26 -16.43 -16.16
N ILE A 58 1.00 -16.75 -16.42
CA ILE A 58 1.39 -17.85 -17.31
C ILE A 58 2.00 -18.94 -16.41
N SER A 59 1.29 -20.05 -16.23
CA SER A 59 1.66 -21.14 -15.29
C SER A 59 2.23 -22.36 -15.98
N ALA A 60 3.50 -22.67 -15.70
CA ALA A 60 4.34 -23.65 -16.37
C ALA A 60 4.74 -24.77 -15.41
N ARG A 61 5.35 -25.85 -15.93
CA ARG A 61 6.07 -26.82 -15.11
C ARG A 61 7.55 -26.81 -15.42
N VAL A 62 8.37 -27.02 -14.40
CA VAL A 62 9.80 -27.26 -14.54
C VAL A 62 9.99 -28.60 -15.27
N ALA A 63 10.64 -28.58 -16.43
CA ALA A 63 10.99 -29.76 -17.22
C ALA A 63 12.30 -30.37 -16.75
N SER A 64 13.30 -29.52 -16.54
CA SER A 64 14.66 -29.90 -16.15
C SER A 64 15.33 -28.75 -15.40
N VAL A 65 16.37 -29.09 -14.65
CA VAL A 65 17.21 -28.15 -13.90
C VAL A 65 18.66 -28.49 -14.21
N SER A 66 19.51 -27.48 -14.35
CA SER A 66 20.94 -27.68 -14.57
C SER A 66 21.61 -28.32 -13.36
N ASP A 67 22.72 -29.01 -13.58
CA ASP A 67 23.44 -29.73 -12.52
C ASP A 67 23.92 -28.80 -11.39
N ASP A 68 24.22 -27.54 -11.71
CA ASP A 68 24.61 -26.50 -10.74
C ASP A 68 23.42 -25.83 -10.04
N GLY A 69 22.19 -26.19 -10.40
CA GLY A 69 20.96 -25.62 -9.87
C GLY A 69 20.73 -24.14 -10.21
N SER A 70 21.54 -23.54 -11.11
CA SER A 70 21.46 -22.11 -11.43
C SER A 70 20.43 -21.78 -12.50
N THR A 71 19.99 -22.77 -13.27
CA THR A 71 19.09 -22.61 -14.40
C THR A 71 18.03 -23.70 -14.40
N CYS A 72 16.79 -23.35 -14.71
CA CYS A 72 15.74 -24.33 -15.00
C CYS A 72 15.14 -24.11 -16.38
N THR A 73 14.64 -25.20 -16.96
CA THR A 73 13.89 -25.19 -18.21
C THR A 73 12.43 -25.44 -17.87
N LEU A 74 11.54 -24.60 -18.39
CA LEU A 74 10.10 -24.77 -18.24
C LEU A 74 9.54 -25.45 -19.48
N ALA A 75 8.78 -26.53 -19.27
CA ALA A 75 8.03 -27.21 -20.33
C ALA A 75 6.90 -26.28 -20.77
N TRP A 76 6.99 -25.69 -21.97
CA TRP A 76 5.96 -24.76 -22.44
C TRP A 76 5.77 -24.68 -23.97
N SER A 77 4.55 -24.96 -24.43
CA SER A 77 4.14 -24.69 -25.82
C SER A 77 3.94 -23.20 -26.11
N ARG A 78 4.97 -22.53 -26.65
CA ARG A 78 4.98 -21.18 -27.28
C ARG A 78 3.82 -20.23 -26.90
N HIS A 79 3.87 -19.57 -25.74
CA HIS A 79 3.04 -18.39 -25.50
C HIS A 79 3.74 -17.16 -26.09
N ARG A 80 3.15 -16.50 -27.09
CA ARG A 80 3.75 -15.34 -27.80
C ARG A 80 4.02 -14.12 -26.92
N SER A 81 3.52 -14.12 -25.68
CA SER A 81 3.64 -13.01 -24.73
C SER A 81 4.80 -13.16 -23.75
N ILE A 82 5.56 -14.27 -23.79
CA ILE A 82 6.75 -14.41 -22.93
C ILE A 82 7.92 -13.68 -23.59
N THR A 83 8.64 -12.88 -22.82
CA THR A 83 9.79 -12.10 -23.25
C THR A 83 11.01 -12.38 -22.35
N ILE A 84 12.20 -12.24 -22.92
CA ILE A 84 13.46 -12.31 -22.17
C ILE A 84 13.47 -11.21 -21.10
N GLY A 85 13.93 -11.55 -19.90
CA GLY A 85 14.02 -10.65 -18.74
C GLY A 85 12.83 -10.74 -17.78
N GLN A 86 11.70 -11.36 -18.19
CA GLN A 86 10.55 -11.54 -17.31
C GLN A 86 10.91 -12.34 -16.07
N GLY A 87 10.39 -11.89 -14.93
CA GLY A 87 10.52 -12.61 -13.67
C GLY A 87 9.75 -13.92 -13.68
N VAL A 88 10.29 -14.92 -12.99
CA VAL A 88 9.69 -16.24 -12.80
C VAL A 88 9.79 -16.62 -11.33
N VAL A 89 8.71 -17.17 -10.79
CA VAL A 89 8.69 -17.78 -9.45
C VAL A 89 8.41 -19.26 -9.61
N VAL A 90 9.30 -20.10 -9.10
CA VAL A 90 9.09 -21.55 -9.01
C VAL A 90 8.54 -21.88 -7.64
N HIS A 91 7.52 -22.72 -7.58
CA HIS A 91 6.83 -23.10 -6.35
C HIS A 91 6.43 -24.57 -6.34
N ALA A 92 6.20 -25.10 -5.14
CA ALA A 92 5.53 -26.37 -4.93
C ALA A 92 4.41 -26.17 -3.93
N GLU A 93 3.20 -26.63 -4.26
CA GLU A 93 2.00 -26.52 -3.40
C GLU A 93 1.71 -25.09 -2.90
N GLY A 94 2.04 -24.08 -3.71
CA GLY A 94 1.85 -22.66 -3.37
C GLY A 94 2.99 -22.03 -2.55
N VAL A 95 4.02 -22.79 -2.19
CA VAL A 95 5.20 -22.28 -1.48
C VAL A 95 6.30 -21.91 -2.49
N PRO A 96 6.78 -20.65 -2.54
CA PRO A 96 7.88 -20.26 -3.41
C PRO A 96 9.17 -20.99 -3.02
N LEU A 97 9.87 -21.57 -3.99
CA LEU A 97 11.10 -22.33 -3.76
C LEU A 97 12.32 -21.67 -4.41
N ALA A 98 12.11 -21.04 -5.57
CA ALA A 98 13.15 -20.32 -6.29
C ALA A 98 12.54 -19.17 -7.09
N SER A 99 13.37 -18.21 -7.49
CA SER A 99 12.97 -17.13 -8.38
C SER A 99 14.08 -16.77 -9.34
N GLY A 100 13.72 -16.32 -10.53
CA GLY A 100 14.68 -16.01 -11.57
C GLY A 100 14.09 -15.21 -12.71
N ARG A 101 14.78 -15.26 -13.84
CA ARG A 101 14.38 -14.54 -15.05
C ARG A 101 14.53 -15.38 -16.29
N VAL A 102 13.60 -15.19 -17.22
CA VAL A 102 13.69 -15.76 -18.57
C VAL A 102 14.96 -15.24 -19.25
N THR A 103 15.84 -16.13 -19.69
CA THR A 103 17.08 -15.79 -20.40
C THR A 103 17.07 -16.19 -21.87
N SER A 104 16.31 -17.23 -22.23
CA SER A 104 16.18 -17.64 -23.64
C SER A 104 14.84 -18.30 -23.92
N LEU A 105 14.36 -18.12 -25.14
CA LEU A 105 13.15 -18.74 -25.69
C LEU A 105 13.54 -19.58 -26.90
N GLY A 106 13.26 -20.88 -26.91
CA GLY A 106 13.60 -21.75 -28.05
C GLY A 106 12.92 -23.11 -28.02
N GLY A 107 12.55 -23.65 -29.19
CA GLY A 107 12.19 -25.07 -29.33
C GLY A 107 10.92 -25.58 -28.65
N GLY A 108 10.16 -24.74 -27.92
CA GLY A 108 9.09 -25.22 -27.01
C GLY A 108 9.50 -25.25 -25.53
N ASP A 109 10.66 -24.67 -25.23
CA ASP A 109 11.22 -24.55 -23.89
C ASP A 109 11.53 -23.08 -23.56
N THR A 110 11.33 -22.72 -22.30
CA THR A 110 11.72 -21.42 -21.74
C THR A 110 12.82 -21.66 -20.72
N ARG A 111 14.01 -21.09 -20.92
CA ARG A 111 15.09 -21.17 -19.92
C ARG A 111 15.04 -19.99 -18.98
N VAL A 112 15.21 -20.29 -17.70
CA VAL A 112 15.15 -19.34 -16.60
C VAL A 112 16.45 -19.44 -15.80
N ARG A 113 17.20 -18.33 -15.71
CA ARG A 113 18.31 -18.21 -14.77
C ARG A 113 17.75 -17.86 -13.40
N LEU A 114 18.06 -18.67 -12.40
CA LEU A 114 17.61 -18.46 -11.03
C LEU A 114 18.52 -17.43 -10.35
N ASP A 115 17.91 -16.34 -9.90
CA ASP A 115 18.56 -15.28 -9.14
C ASP A 115 18.59 -15.61 -7.63
N TRP A 116 17.66 -16.45 -7.18
CA TRP A 116 17.58 -16.94 -5.82
C TRP A 116 17.01 -18.36 -5.79
N VAL A 117 17.59 -19.20 -4.93
CA VAL A 117 17.17 -20.59 -4.71
C VAL A 117 17.13 -20.82 -3.20
N GLY A 118 15.93 -21.00 -2.65
CA GLY A 118 15.74 -21.44 -1.26
C GLY A 118 15.76 -22.96 -1.17
N VAL A 119 15.01 -23.61 -2.07
CA VAL A 119 15.04 -25.06 -2.27
C VAL A 119 15.32 -25.30 -3.75
N PRO A 120 16.30 -26.16 -4.10
CA PRO A 120 16.58 -26.51 -5.48
C PRO A 120 15.31 -26.98 -6.19
N PRO A 121 14.93 -26.37 -7.33
CA PRO A 121 13.76 -26.81 -8.05
C PRO A 121 13.99 -28.22 -8.61
N ALA A 122 12.89 -28.97 -8.77
CA ALA A 122 12.91 -30.31 -9.36
C ALA A 122 11.93 -30.38 -10.54
N PRO A 123 12.14 -31.30 -11.50
CA PRO A 123 11.17 -31.58 -12.55
C PRO A 123 9.78 -31.84 -11.97
N GLY A 124 8.76 -31.25 -12.59
CA GLY A 124 7.37 -31.34 -12.14
C GLY A 124 6.92 -30.22 -11.20
N PHE A 125 7.84 -29.45 -10.60
CA PHE A 125 7.46 -28.25 -9.85
C PHE A 125 6.77 -27.22 -10.75
N GLU A 126 5.91 -26.41 -10.14
CA GLU A 126 5.15 -25.39 -10.86
C GLU A 126 5.94 -24.09 -10.91
N ALA A 127 5.75 -23.32 -11.99
CA ALA A 127 6.37 -22.02 -12.14
C ALA A 127 5.38 -21.02 -12.69
N VAL A 128 5.36 -19.81 -12.13
CA VAL A 128 4.57 -18.69 -12.64
C VAL A 128 5.50 -17.68 -13.28
N ILE A 129 5.25 -17.37 -14.55
CA ILE A 129 5.91 -16.29 -15.26
C ILE A 129 5.14 -15.00 -14.99
N LEU A 130 5.86 -13.99 -14.52
CA LEU A 130 5.31 -12.70 -14.17
C LEU A 130 5.06 -11.85 -15.42
N PRO A 131 4.08 -10.94 -15.39
CA PRO A 131 3.78 -10.10 -16.54
C PRO A 131 4.96 -9.24 -16.97
N ALA A 132 5.15 -9.09 -18.28
CA ALA A 132 6.23 -8.26 -18.84
C ALA A 132 6.08 -6.79 -18.45
N ASP A 133 4.85 -6.34 -18.20
CA ASP A 133 4.50 -4.99 -17.80
C ASP A 133 4.38 -4.82 -16.27
N LEU A 134 4.89 -5.77 -15.47
CA LEU A 134 4.85 -5.73 -14.00
C LEU A 134 5.34 -4.38 -13.43
N ALA A 135 6.48 -3.87 -13.92
CA ALA A 135 7.03 -2.59 -13.48
C ALA A 135 6.10 -1.40 -13.77
N ARG A 136 5.38 -1.42 -14.90
CA ARG A 136 4.38 -0.41 -15.23
C ARG A 136 3.16 -0.53 -14.32
N ARG A 137 2.64 -1.75 -14.16
CA ARG A 137 1.47 -2.03 -13.30
C ARG A 137 1.71 -1.63 -11.84
N ARG A 138 2.93 -1.85 -11.33
CA ARG A 138 3.37 -1.38 -10.02
C ARG A 138 3.18 0.13 -9.80
N ARG A 139 3.30 0.93 -10.86
CA ARG A 139 3.06 2.38 -10.79
C ARG A 139 1.59 2.73 -10.94
N GLU A 140 0.89 2.06 -11.86
CA GLU A 140 -0.52 2.34 -12.15
C GLU A 140 -1.47 1.94 -11.01
N LEU A 141 -1.14 0.87 -10.30
CA LEU A 141 -2.00 0.29 -9.28
C LEU A 141 -1.68 0.74 -7.86
N ALA A 142 -0.51 1.36 -7.64
CA ALA A 142 -0.04 1.77 -6.32
C ALA A 142 -1.13 2.53 -5.55
N ALA A 143 -1.41 2.13 -4.31
CA ALA A 143 -2.33 2.89 -3.47
C ALA A 143 -1.77 4.30 -3.09
N PRO A 144 -2.62 5.30 -2.80
CA PRO A 144 -2.16 6.62 -2.36
C PRO A 144 -1.23 6.54 -1.15
N GLY A 145 -0.11 7.28 -1.20
CA GLY A 145 0.94 7.25 -0.18
C GLY A 145 1.84 6.01 -0.20
N ARG A 146 1.57 5.00 -1.03
CA ARG A 146 2.41 3.80 -1.16
C ARG A 146 3.43 3.98 -2.28
N SER A 147 4.70 3.92 -1.93
CA SER A 147 5.81 4.20 -2.85
C SER A 147 6.50 2.94 -3.35
N ILE A 148 7.26 3.09 -4.43
CA ILE A 148 8.24 2.08 -4.88
C ILE A 148 9.54 2.36 -4.15
N TRP A 149 10.15 1.33 -3.54
CA TRP A 149 11.41 1.49 -2.84
C TRP A 149 12.56 0.72 -3.45
N ALA A 150 13.76 1.07 -3.01
CA ALA A 150 15.05 0.48 -3.29
C ALA A 150 15.93 0.63 -2.04
N ARG A 151 17.17 0.16 -2.13
CA ARG A 151 18.22 0.46 -1.15
C ARG A 151 19.38 1.12 -1.85
N VAL A 152 20.04 2.04 -1.16
CA VAL A 152 21.35 2.55 -1.55
C VAL A 152 22.31 1.37 -1.56
N THR A 153 22.95 1.10 -2.69
CA THR A 153 23.98 0.07 -2.82
C THR A 153 25.36 0.66 -2.62
N ARG A 154 25.56 1.90 -3.07
CA ARG A 154 26.84 2.60 -3.00
C ARG A 154 26.60 4.11 -2.96
N VAL A 155 27.52 4.83 -2.32
CA VAL A 155 27.61 6.29 -2.35
C VAL A 155 28.98 6.65 -2.88
N ASP A 156 29.06 7.68 -3.71
CA ASP A 156 30.33 8.18 -4.23
C ASP A 156 31.21 8.77 -3.12
N GLU A 157 32.52 8.78 -3.34
CA GLU A 157 33.50 9.29 -2.35
C GLU A 157 33.34 10.80 -2.10
N VAL A 158 32.90 11.54 -3.12
CA VAL A 158 32.64 12.99 -3.05
C VAL A 158 31.33 13.29 -2.30
N GLY A 159 30.45 12.31 -2.17
CA GLY A 159 29.18 12.45 -1.47
C GLY A 159 28.17 13.36 -2.16
N SER A 160 28.06 13.20 -3.48
CA SER A 160 27.18 13.94 -4.40
C SER A 160 26.24 13.04 -5.21
N ALA A 161 26.53 11.74 -5.27
CA ALA A 161 25.79 10.77 -6.06
C ALA A 161 25.68 9.42 -5.34
N LEU A 162 24.62 8.67 -5.64
CA LEU A 162 24.43 7.34 -5.11
C LEU A 162 23.92 6.39 -6.16
N GLU A 163 24.19 5.11 -5.95
CA GLU A 163 23.62 3.98 -6.66
C GLU A 163 22.57 3.31 -5.78
N PHE A 164 21.53 2.77 -6.40
CA PHE A 164 20.47 2.06 -5.72
C PHE A 164 20.02 0.83 -6.50
N ALA A 165 19.47 -0.15 -5.79
CA ALA A 165 18.86 -1.32 -6.39
C ALA A 165 17.61 -1.75 -5.61
N PRO A 166 16.59 -2.31 -6.28
CA PRO A 166 16.47 -2.53 -7.74
C PRO A 166 16.22 -1.24 -8.57
N GLY A 167 16.28 -1.34 -9.90
CA GLY A 167 16.03 -0.23 -10.84
C GLY A 167 14.70 -0.37 -11.62
N THR A 168 14.75 -0.38 -12.95
CA THR A 168 13.53 -0.35 -13.79
C THR A 168 12.61 -1.56 -13.58
N ASP A 169 13.12 -2.71 -13.15
CA ASP A 169 12.29 -3.88 -12.81
C ASP A 169 11.36 -3.63 -11.61
N ALA A 170 11.76 -2.74 -10.70
CA ALA A 170 10.90 -2.32 -9.60
C ALA A 170 9.93 -1.21 -10.00
N GLY A 171 10.16 -0.56 -11.14
CA GLY A 171 9.33 0.52 -11.66
C GLY A 171 10.00 1.89 -11.64
N PHE A 172 11.27 2.03 -11.24
CA PHE A 172 12.02 3.29 -11.35
C PHE A 172 12.25 3.71 -12.81
N ARG A 173 12.35 5.01 -13.05
CA ARG A 173 12.60 5.66 -14.35
C ARG A 173 13.65 6.76 -14.19
N VAL A 174 14.28 7.12 -15.29
CA VAL A 174 15.10 8.34 -15.37
C VAL A 174 14.21 9.55 -15.06
N ALA A 175 14.78 10.54 -14.38
CA ALA A 175 14.12 11.73 -13.84
C ALA A 175 13.12 11.47 -12.71
N ASP A 176 13.04 10.25 -12.17
CA ASP A 176 12.34 10.03 -10.90
C ASP A 176 13.07 10.77 -9.76
N GLU A 177 12.30 11.51 -8.97
CA GLU A 177 12.75 12.13 -7.73
C GLU A 177 12.56 11.15 -6.57
N LEU A 178 13.62 10.89 -5.82
CA LEU A 178 13.64 9.93 -4.71
C LEU A 178 13.97 10.62 -3.38
N LEU A 179 13.60 9.98 -2.29
CA LEU A 179 14.08 10.27 -0.95
C LEU A 179 14.93 9.11 -0.44
N ALA A 180 16.18 9.41 -0.07
CA ALA A 180 16.99 8.51 0.74
C ALA A 180 16.66 8.74 2.22
N LEU A 181 16.35 7.68 2.94
CA LEU A 181 15.87 7.73 4.32
C LEU A 181 16.88 7.11 5.27
N ARG A 182 16.93 7.63 6.50
CA ARG A 182 17.62 6.97 7.62
C ARG A 182 16.71 7.01 8.83
N ARG A 183 16.41 5.82 9.39
CA ARG A 183 15.47 5.66 10.52
C ARG A 183 14.11 6.33 10.25
N GLY A 184 13.59 6.18 9.03
CA GLY A 184 12.31 6.74 8.60
C GLY A 184 12.34 8.22 8.17
N LEU A 185 13.41 8.96 8.46
CA LEU A 185 13.51 10.38 8.11
C LEU A 185 14.32 10.60 6.82
N PRO A 186 13.88 11.51 5.92
CA PRO A 186 14.67 11.88 4.75
C PRO A 186 16.00 12.54 5.12
N VAL A 187 17.09 12.01 4.58
CA VAL A 187 18.44 12.58 4.71
C VAL A 187 18.94 13.21 3.42
N ALA A 188 18.41 12.77 2.27
CA ALA A 188 18.73 13.36 0.97
C ALA A 188 17.56 13.21 -0.02
N ARG A 189 17.53 14.13 -0.98
CA ARG A 189 16.68 14.07 -2.17
C ARG A 189 17.54 13.68 -3.37
N VAL A 190 17.10 12.72 -4.17
CA VAL A 190 17.89 12.13 -5.27
C VAL A 190 17.17 12.36 -6.60
N ALA A 191 17.84 12.97 -7.56
CA ALA A 191 17.40 13.04 -8.94
C ALA A 191 18.00 11.86 -9.72
N THR A 192 17.15 10.94 -10.17
CA THR A 192 17.58 9.73 -10.90
C THR A 192 18.10 10.10 -12.28
N THR A 193 19.39 9.86 -12.53
CA THR A 193 20.03 10.15 -13.82
C THR A 193 20.18 8.92 -14.70
N GLN A 194 20.18 7.72 -14.09
CA GLN A 194 20.27 6.44 -14.79
C GLN A 194 19.35 5.41 -14.14
N ALA A 195 18.67 4.62 -14.96
CA ALA A 195 17.85 3.50 -14.50
C ALA A 195 18.01 2.31 -15.47
N ALA A 196 18.42 1.17 -14.93
CA ALA A 196 18.56 -0.11 -15.60
C ALA A 196 17.77 -1.20 -14.83
N PRO A 197 17.52 -2.40 -15.38
CA PRO A 197 16.70 -3.41 -14.72
C PRO A 197 17.11 -3.70 -13.26
N ALA A 198 18.38 -4.01 -13.05
CA ALA A 198 18.92 -4.41 -11.75
C ALA A 198 19.24 -3.25 -10.78
N GLY A 199 19.31 -2.00 -11.27
CA GLY A 199 19.73 -0.88 -10.44
C GLY A 199 19.66 0.47 -11.16
N GLY A 200 19.89 1.54 -10.42
CA GLY A 200 19.92 2.91 -10.92
C GLY A 200 20.95 3.75 -10.20
N ALA A 201 21.15 4.97 -10.70
CA ALA A 201 22.04 5.95 -10.10
C ALA A 201 21.43 7.36 -10.21
N GLY A 202 21.80 8.23 -9.28
CA GLY A 202 21.31 9.60 -9.25
C GLY A 202 22.21 10.53 -8.46
N ARG A 203 22.06 11.83 -8.74
CA ARG A 203 22.68 12.90 -7.95
C ARG A 203 21.78 13.22 -6.78
N TYR A 204 22.35 13.55 -5.62
CA TYR A 204 21.54 13.88 -4.46
C TYR A 204 21.91 15.22 -3.80
N THR A 205 20.91 15.85 -3.22
CA THR A 205 21.03 17.03 -2.37
C THR A 205 20.74 16.62 -0.93
N ARG A 206 21.62 17.00 0.00
CA ARG A 206 21.45 16.70 1.42
C ARG A 206 20.30 17.52 1.99
N LEU A 207 19.42 16.86 2.73
CA LEU A 207 18.30 17.49 3.45
C LEU A 207 18.63 17.75 4.91
N ILE A 208 19.70 17.17 5.42
CA ILE A 208 20.18 17.38 6.78
C ILE A 208 21.70 17.54 6.72
N GLY A 209 22.23 18.65 7.24
CA GLY A 209 23.64 19.04 7.04
C GLY A 209 24.67 18.03 7.57
N ASN A 210 24.35 17.31 8.65
CA ASN A 210 25.22 16.32 9.28
C ASN A 210 24.91 14.86 8.89
N ALA A 211 24.00 14.62 7.94
CA ALA A 211 23.65 13.28 7.50
C ALA A 211 23.87 13.08 5.99
N GLN A 212 24.77 12.16 5.65
CA GLN A 212 24.95 11.67 4.28
C GLN A 212 24.26 10.31 4.12
N PRO A 213 23.64 10.01 2.97
CA PRO A 213 23.23 8.66 2.63
C PRO A 213 24.38 7.66 2.79
N ALA A 214 24.07 6.41 3.10
CA ALA A 214 25.02 5.31 3.19
C ALA A 214 24.44 4.05 2.57
N ALA A 215 25.32 3.11 2.19
CA ALA A 215 24.90 1.81 1.71
C ALA A 215 23.96 1.13 2.73
N GLY A 216 22.88 0.55 2.23
CA GLY A 216 21.81 -0.06 3.03
C GLY A 216 20.64 0.87 3.37
N ASP A 217 20.81 2.20 3.28
CA ASP A 217 19.72 3.16 3.51
C ASP A 217 18.55 2.90 2.53
N PRO A 218 17.29 2.91 3.00
CA PRO A 218 16.13 2.85 2.12
C PRO A 218 16.05 4.06 1.19
N VAL A 219 15.61 3.84 -0.04
CA VAL A 219 15.31 4.88 -1.03
C VAL A 219 13.91 4.66 -1.55
N ARG A 220 13.08 5.70 -1.67
CA ARG A 220 11.75 5.59 -2.27
C ARG A 220 11.45 6.74 -3.20
N LEU A 221 10.47 6.60 -4.09
CA LEU A 221 9.96 7.77 -4.82
C LEU A 221 9.50 8.84 -3.82
N PHE A 222 9.84 10.09 -4.12
CA PHE A 222 9.49 11.26 -3.31
C PHE A 222 7.97 11.37 -3.19
N GLN A 223 7.30 11.46 -4.33
CA GLN A 223 5.85 11.27 -4.45
C GLN A 223 5.56 9.82 -4.80
N SER A 224 4.55 9.22 -4.18
CA SER A 224 4.09 7.89 -4.61
C SER A 224 3.59 7.94 -6.06
N PRO A 225 3.61 6.82 -6.82
CA PRO A 225 3.12 6.82 -8.20
C PRO A 225 1.70 7.38 -8.33
N ARG A 226 0.84 7.06 -7.36
CA ARG A 226 -0.53 7.56 -7.31
C ARG A 226 -0.63 9.02 -6.90
N ASP A 227 0.16 9.46 -5.93
CA ASP A 227 0.23 10.88 -5.57
C ASP A 227 0.69 11.70 -6.79
N SER A 228 1.67 11.23 -7.56
CA SER A 228 2.07 11.87 -8.82
C SER A 228 0.95 11.90 -9.87
N ALA A 229 0.24 10.79 -10.07
CA ALA A 229 -0.86 10.70 -11.02
C ALA A 229 -2.02 11.65 -10.66
N ASP A 230 -2.34 11.73 -9.36
CA ASP A 230 -3.39 12.60 -8.82
C ASP A 230 -2.89 14.05 -8.59
N ARG A 231 -1.64 14.39 -8.98
CA ARG A 231 -0.97 15.67 -8.69
C ARG A 231 -1.05 16.09 -7.22
N ARG A 232 -1.08 15.11 -6.33
CA ARG A 232 -1.12 15.29 -4.89
C ARG A 232 0.31 15.44 -4.39
N LEU A 233 0.57 16.53 -3.69
CA LEU A 233 1.88 16.74 -3.08
C LEU A 233 1.87 16.27 -1.63
N ARG A 234 2.82 15.40 -1.31
CA ARG A 234 3.07 14.86 0.03
C ARG A 234 4.51 15.08 0.41
N SER A 235 4.75 15.38 1.68
CA SER A 235 6.09 15.42 2.26
C SER A 235 6.04 15.01 3.73
N ILE A 236 7.13 15.21 4.44
CA ILE A 236 7.28 14.87 5.86
C ILE A 236 7.98 16.02 6.57
N VAL A 237 7.53 16.32 7.78
CA VAL A 237 8.14 17.34 8.64
C VAL A 237 9.55 16.88 9.02
N LEU A 238 10.55 17.67 8.64
CA LEU A 238 11.94 17.48 9.07
C LEU A 238 12.29 18.32 10.29
N GLU A 239 11.58 19.42 10.49
CA GLU A 239 11.80 20.31 11.60
C GLU A 239 10.51 21.06 11.97
N ALA A 240 10.26 21.21 13.26
CA ALA A 240 9.17 22.01 13.81
C ALA A 240 9.71 22.85 14.98
N ARG A 241 9.63 24.19 14.86
CA ARG A 241 10.14 25.15 15.85
C ARG A 241 9.01 26.01 16.41
N GLY A 242 9.08 26.38 17.68
CA GLY A 242 8.10 27.23 18.36
C GLY A 242 7.12 26.48 19.26
N ARG A 243 6.32 27.21 20.04
CA ARG A 243 5.21 26.69 20.85
C ARG A 243 3.92 27.43 20.44
N GLY A 244 2.93 26.70 19.94
CA GLY A 244 1.72 27.27 19.33
C GLY A 244 1.91 27.47 17.83
N ASP A 245 2.01 28.72 17.40
CA ASP A 245 2.40 29.07 16.04
C ASP A 245 3.80 28.49 15.72
N GLN A 246 3.82 27.38 14.99
CA GLN A 246 5.03 26.60 14.74
C GLN A 246 5.54 26.85 13.32
N THR A 247 6.83 27.14 13.18
CA THR A 247 7.50 27.07 11.88
C THR A 247 7.84 25.62 11.58
N VAL A 248 7.38 25.14 10.43
CA VAL A 248 7.54 23.75 9.99
C VAL A 248 8.35 23.73 8.69
N LEU A 249 9.45 22.99 8.65
CA LEU A 249 10.21 22.73 7.44
C LEU A 249 9.99 21.30 6.94
N PHE A 250 9.80 21.17 5.63
CA PHE A 250 9.70 19.89 4.95
C PHE A 250 10.30 19.95 3.55
N PRO A 251 10.80 18.81 2.99
CA PRO A 251 11.35 18.76 1.64
C PRO A 251 10.27 19.10 0.61
N MET A 252 10.44 20.21 -0.09
CA MET A 252 9.56 20.66 -1.16
C MET A 252 10.20 21.86 -1.85
N THR A 253 9.99 22.01 -3.14
CA THR A 253 10.50 23.12 -3.96
C THR A 253 9.40 23.63 -4.90
N PRO A 254 9.54 24.82 -5.50
CA PRO A 254 8.61 25.29 -6.52
C PRO A 254 8.51 24.35 -7.73
N ALA A 255 9.60 23.64 -8.06
CA ALA A 255 9.63 22.69 -9.17
C ALA A 255 8.72 21.46 -8.94
N ASP A 256 8.33 21.20 -7.69
CA ASP A 256 7.36 20.16 -7.35
C ASP A 256 5.90 20.61 -7.59
N GLY A 257 5.70 21.88 -7.93
CA GLY A 257 4.37 22.48 -8.16
C GLY A 257 3.67 22.95 -6.88
N ALA A 258 4.43 23.21 -5.81
CA ALA A 258 3.96 23.87 -4.60
C ALA A 258 4.14 25.40 -4.73
N ASP A 259 3.21 26.16 -4.16
CA ASP A 259 3.24 27.63 -4.21
C ASP A 259 3.15 28.27 -2.81
N VAL A 260 3.67 29.49 -2.69
CA VAL A 260 3.50 30.30 -1.48
C VAL A 260 2.02 30.63 -1.27
N GLY A 261 1.54 30.45 -0.05
CA GLY A 261 0.11 30.55 0.30
C GLY A 261 -0.62 29.20 0.23
N ASP A 262 -0.01 28.14 -0.33
CA ASP A 262 -0.61 26.82 -0.30
C ASP A 262 -0.86 26.35 1.14
N ARG A 263 -2.02 25.75 1.35
CA ARG A 263 -2.37 25.09 2.61
C ARG A 263 -2.03 23.63 2.58
N TRP A 264 -1.52 23.16 3.70
CA TRP A 264 -1.13 21.78 3.88
C TRP A 264 -1.73 21.24 5.16
N GLN A 265 -2.34 20.07 5.07
CA GLN A 265 -2.78 19.32 6.22
C GLN A 265 -1.60 18.55 6.79
N VAL A 266 -1.42 18.66 8.10
CA VAL A 266 -0.45 17.86 8.85
C VAL A 266 -1.18 16.65 9.43
N ARG A 267 -0.66 15.45 9.17
CA ARG A 267 -1.22 14.19 9.65
C ARG A 267 -0.20 13.41 10.48
N ALA A 268 -0.72 12.69 11.46
CA ALA A 268 0.03 11.72 12.22
C ALA A 268 -0.81 10.47 12.43
N ASP A 269 -0.20 9.30 12.18
CA ASP A 269 -0.88 8.00 12.21
C ASP A 269 -2.18 8.02 11.39
N GLY A 270 -2.12 8.67 10.23
CA GLY A 270 -3.26 8.83 9.33
C GLY A 270 -4.33 9.81 9.81
N ARG A 271 -4.21 10.52 10.94
CA ARG A 271 -5.21 11.49 11.43
C ARG A 271 -4.73 12.93 11.27
N VAL A 272 -5.64 13.86 10.96
CA VAL A 272 -5.29 15.29 10.88
C VAL A 272 -4.98 15.84 12.27
N VAL A 273 -3.81 16.46 12.42
CA VAL A 273 -3.33 17.06 13.68
C VAL A 273 -3.16 18.57 13.59
N GLY A 274 -3.07 19.14 12.38
CA GLY A 274 -2.91 20.57 12.18
C GLY A 274 -3.02 20.98 10.72
N VAL A 275 -2.97 22.29 10.49
CA VAL A 275 -2.87 22.92 9.17
C VAL A 275 -1.70 23.90 9.19
N VAL A 276 -0.89 23.87 8.13
CA VAL A 276 0.20 24.83 7.91
C VAL A 276 -0.02 25.55 6.59
N GLU A 277 0.43 26.80 6.51
CA GLU A 277 0.43 27.61 5.28
C GLU A 277 1.86 27.86 4.82
N LEU A 278 2.16 27.55 3.57
CA LEU A 278 3.48 27.72 2.99
C LEU A 278 3.82 29.22 2.88
N ARG A 279 4.95 29.63 3.45
CA ARG A 279 5.38 31.05 3.48
C ARG A 279 6.50 31.33 2.49
N GLU A 280 7.47 30.44 2.39
CA GLU A 280 8.62 30.61 1.51
C GLU A 280 9.31 29.29 1.17
N PHE A 281 10.20 29.33 0.19
CA PHE A 281 11.09 28.23 -0.16
C PHE A 281 12.53 28.61 0.18
N ARG A 282 13.27 27.70 0.82
CA ARG A 282 14.67 27.87 1.21
C ARG A 282 15.48 26.64 0.78
N GLY A 283 16.20 26.77 -0.33
CA GLY A 283 16.97 25.66 -0.89
C GLY A 283 16.06 24.48 -1.23
N PRO A 284 16.30 23.26 -0.69
CA PRO A 284 15.46 22.09 -0.96
C PRO A 284 14.21 21.98 -0.05
N PHE A 285 13.89 23.04 0.71
CA PHE A 285 12.81 23.02 1.70
C PHE A 285 11.72 24.05 1.40
N ALA A 286 10.49 23.71 1.77
CA ALA A 286 9.45 24.68 2.04
C ALA A 286 9.42 24.98 3.54
N GLU A 287 9.27 26.26 3.87
CA GLU A 287 9.01 26.73 5.22
C GLU A 287 7.54 27.16 5.31
N ALA A 288 6.81 26.51 6.21
CA ALA A 288 5.39 26.76 6.43
C ALA A 288 5.12 27.17 7.88
N PHE A 289 4.03 27.89 8.09
CA PHE A 289 3.62 28.36 9.40
C PHE A 289 2.35 27.62 9.84
N GLY A 290 2.41 26.97 11.00
CA GLY A 290 1.30 26.27 11.61
C GLY A 290 0.28 27.23 12.18
N LEU A 291 -0.98 27.02 11.80
CA LEU A 291 -2.10 27.83 12.26
C LEU A 291 -2.59 27.30 13.61
N ALA A 292 -2.21 27.97 14.71
CA ALA A 292 -2.48 27.48 16.06
C ALA A 292 -3.96 27.13 16.32
N ALA A 293 -4.90 27.87 15.72
CA ALA A 293 -6.34 27.60 15.86
C ALA A 293 -6.78 26.22 15.34
N PHE A 294 -6.02 25.62 14.43
CA PHE A 294 -6.32 24.33 13.80
C PHE A 294 -5.42 23.20 14.30
N GLN A 295 -4.52 23.47 15.24
CA GLN A 295 -3.63 22.48 15.83
C GLN A 295 -4.30 21.75 16.99
N ARG A 296 -4.37 20.41 16.90
CA ARG A 296 -4.86 19.54 17.97
C ARG A 296 -3.75 19.12 18.93
N ARG A 297 -2.53 19.06 18.41
CA ARG A 297 -1.29 18.84 19.16
C ARG A 297 -0.15 19.60 18.49
N PRO A 298 0.98 19.81 19.19
CA PRO A 298 2.19 20.29 18.55
C PRO A 298 2.57 19.38 17.36
N ILE A 299 2.96 19.99 16.26
CA ILE A 299 3.50 19.34 15.07
C ILE A 299 4.91 18.85 15.41
N HIS A 300 5.22 17.62 15.02
CA HIS A 300 6.49 16.95 15.33
C HIS A 300 7.23 16.54 14.05
N VAL A 301 8.54 16.36 14.18
CA VAL A 301 9.36 15.73 13.14
C VAL A 301 8.83 14.32 12.86
N GLY A 302 8.68 13.99 11.58
CA GLY A 302 8.10 12.73 11.13
C GLY A 302 6.60 12.80 10.80
N ASP A 303 5.90 13.87 11.20
CA ASP A 303 4.50 14.06 10.78
C ASP A 303 4.42 14.23 9.26
N GLU A 304 3.37 13.68 8.64
CA GLU A 304 3.14 13.84 7.21
C GLU A 304 2.55 15.20 6.91
N VAL A 305 2.98 15.84 5.82
CA VAL A 305 2.30 17.03 5.28
C VAL A 305 1.77 16.74 3.90
N ILE A 306 0.51 17.10 3.67
CA ILE A 306 -0.18 16.83 2.41
C ILE A 306 -0.83 18.12 1.95
N ARG A 307 -0.55 18.54 0.72
CA ARG A 307 -1.18 19.74 0.16
C ARG A 307 -2.67 19.54 0.12
N ARG A 308 -3.39 20.55 0.59
CA ARG A 308 -4.83 20.62 0.50
C ARG A 308 -5.20 20.97 -0.94
N ASP A 309 -5.86 20.04 -1.60
CA ASP A 309 -6.21 20.13 -3.01
C ASP A 309 -7.73 20.23 -3.16
N ARG A 310 -8.22 21.29 -3.81
CA ARG A 310 -9.65 21.60 -3.87
C ARG A 310 -10.44 20.54 -4.62
N ASP A 311 -9.89 20.01 -5.71
CA ASP A 311 -10.53 18.97 -6.49
C ASP A 311 -10.58 17.65 -5.71
N ALA A 312 -9.54 17.33 -4.94
CA ALA A 312 -9.53 16.18 -4.04
C ALA A 312 -10.51 16.32 -2.87
N LEU A 313 -10.70 17.53 -2.33
CA LEU A 313 -11.73 17.81 -1.32
C LEU A 313 -13.14 17.61 -1.89
N ARG A 314 -13.44 18.22 -3.05
CA ARG A 314 -14.72 18.08 -3.74
C ARG A 314 -15.05 16.63 -4.10
N ALA A 315 -14.04 15.86 -4.51
CA ALA A 315 -14.19 14.46 -4.84
C ALA A 315 -14.24 13.51 -3.61
N GLY A 316 -14.16 14.03 -2.38
CA GLY A 316 -14.15 13.22 -1.14
C GLY A 316 -12.89 12.36 -0.99
N ARG A 317 -11.78 12.69 -1.66
CA ARG A 317 -10.48 12.00 -1.56
C ARG A 317 -9.60 12.55 -0.44
N GLN A 318 -9.85 13.77 -0.01
CA GLN A 318 -9.25 14.40 1.16
C GLN A 318 -10.34 14.80 2.17
N SER A 319 -10.00 14.69 3.44
CA SER A 319 -10.86 15.02 4.57
C SER A 319 -10.43 16.35 5.17
N LEU A 320 -11.38 17.19 5.54
CA LEU A 320 -11.21 18.30 6.47
C LEU A 320 -11.35 17.80 7.91
N SER A 321 -11.34 18.71 8.88
CA SER A 321 -11.24 18.40 10.29
C SER A 321 -12.12 19.34 11.12
N VAL A 322 -12.90 18.74 12.03
CA VAL A 322 -13.55 19.51 13.11
C VAL A 322 -12.46 19.98 14.08
N PHE A 323 -12.31 21.29 14.23
CA PHE A 323 -11.34 21.86 15.18
C PHE A 323 -12.01 22.39 16.46
N ARG A 324 -13.30 22.69 16.41
CA ARG A 324 -14.06 23.15 17.59
C ARG A 324 -15.54 22.80 17.45
N THR A 325 -16.19 22.58 18.59
CA THR A 325 -17.64 22.33 18.70
C THR A 325 -18.21 23.25 19.77
N GLU A 326 -19.34 23.90 19.47
CA GLU A 326 -20.03 24.86 20.35
C GLU A 326 -21.54 24.61 20.31
N GLY A 327 -22.05 23.79 21.22
CA GLY A 327 -23.47 23.39 21.19
C GLY A 327 -23.81 22.61 19.92
N ASP A 328 -24.72 23.15 19.11
CA ASP A 328 -25.14 22.62 17.80
C ASP A 328 -24.25 23.09 16.64
N ARG A 329 -23.28 23.97 16.91
CA ARG A 329 -22.35 24.51 15.93
C ARG A 329 -21.05 23.72 15.89
N VAL A 330 -20.61 23.42 14.68
CA VAL A 330 -19.35 22.73 14.41
C VAL A 330 -18.49 23.68 13.59
N LEU A 331 -17.26 23.92 14.04
CA LEU A 331 -16.28 24.71 13.30
C LEU A 331 -15.28 23.78 12.62
N ILE A 332 -15.08 24.02 11.32
CA ILE A 332 -14.32 23.15 10.42
C ILE A 332 -13.19 23.95 9.82
N ASP A 333 -12.01 23.34 9.71
CA ASP A 333 -10.75 23.96 9.28
C ASP A 333 -10.68 24.26 7.76
N ALA A 334 -11.82 24.68 7.18
CA ALA A 334 -11.92 25.06 5.78
C ALA A 334 -12.86 26.23 5.55
N GLY A 335 -12.47 27.15 4.68
CA GLY A 335 -13.19 28.39 4.42
C GLY A 335 -13.32 28.73 2.94
N GLU A 336 -13.43 30.02 2.62
CA GLU A 336 -13.51 30.53 1.25
C GLU A 336 -12.32 30.08 0.40
N VAL A 337 -11.12 30.00 1.00
CA VAL A 337 -9.91 29.55 0.30
C VAL A 337 -9.92 28.08 -0.12
N ASP A 338 -10.84 27.31 0.45
CA ASP A 338 -11.08 25.89 0.17
C ASP A 338 -12.36 25.69 -0.69
N ASP A 339 -12.88 26.79 -1.26
CA ASP A 339 -14.13 26.86 -2.03
C ASP A 339 -15.38 26.37 -1.25
N ILE A 340 -15.39 26.55 0.07
CA ILE A 340 -16.57 26.27 0.90
C ILE A 340 -17.61 27.37 0.71
N VAL A 341 -18.87 26.98 0.54
CA VAL A 341 -19.99 27.91 0.35
C VAL A 341 -21.09 27.70 1.40
N ARG A 342 -21.90 28.73 1.63
CA ARG A 342 -23.10 28.61 2.48
C ARG A 342 -24.08 27.57 1.92
N GLU A 343 -24.84 26.96 2.83
CA GLU A 343 -25.80 25.90 2.56
C GLU A 343 -25.18 24.60 1.99
N GLN A 344 -23.85 24.55 1.85
CA GLN A 344 -23.16 23.33 1.46
C GLN A 344 -23.35 22.25 2.52
N ARG A 345 -23.65 21.03 2.07
CA ARG A 345 -23.77 19.88 2.94
C ARG A 345 -22.41 19.22 3.11
N LEU A 346 -22.08 18.89 4.35
CA LEU A 346 -20.83 18.22 4.72
C LEU A 346 -21.16 16.95 5.49
N MET A 347 -20.29 15.95 5.40
CA MET A 347 -20.46 14.71 6.14
C MET A 347 -19.33 14.53 7.14
N VAL A 348 -19.70 14.27 8.39
CA VAL A 348 -18.75 13.97 9.47
C VAL A 348 -18.56 12.47 9.54
N CYS A 349 -17.30 12.06 9.60
CA CYS A 349 -16.90 10.68 9.78
C CYS A 349 -15.95 10.54 10.96
N ARG A 350 -16.09 9.44 11.70
CA ARG A 350 -15.18 9.01 12.76
C ARG A 350 -14.78 7.57 12.50
N ASP A 351 -13.48 7.34 12.40
CA ASP A 351 -12.89 6.02 12.11
C ASP A 351 -13.55 5.35 10.89
N GLY A 352 -13.79 6.15 9.82
CA GLY A 352 -14.39 5.71 8.57
C GLY A 352 -15.91 5.47 8.60
N ARG A 353 -16.57 5.69 9.75
CA ARG A 353 -18.03 5.58 9.87
C ARG A 353 -18.66 6.96 9.84
N ARG A 354 -19.77 7.08 9.12
CA ARG A 354 -20.59 8.30 9.13
C ARG A 354 -21.14 8.54 10.55
N VAL A 355 -20.95 9.75 11.04
CA VAL A 355 -21.43 10.24 12.35
C VAL A 355 -22.69 11.06 12.14
N CYS A 356 -22.61 12.14 11.34
CA CYS A 356 -23.74 13.00 11.04
C CYS A 356 -23.53 13.75 9.71
N GLU A 357 -24.55 14.49 9.28
CA GLU A 357 -24.43 15.50 8.23
C GLU A 357 -24.52 16.90 8.83
N LEU A 358 -23.88 17.86 8.19
CA LEU A 358 -23.87 19.27 8.57
C LEU A 358 -24.31 20.14 7.39
N THR A 359 -24.93 21.28 7.67
CA THR A 359 -25.16 22.36 6.70
C THR A 359 -24.31 23.57 7.08
N VAL A 360 -23.51 24.08 6.15
CA VAL A 360 -22.69 25.29 6.35
C VAL A 360 -23.58 26.51 6.51
N SER A 361 -23.54 27.15 7.68
CA SER A 361 -24.36 28.35 7.99
C SER A 361 -23.57 29.66 7.81
N ALA A 362 -22.26 29.63 8.02
CA ALA A 362 -21.38 30.77 7.79
C ALA A 362 -20.01 30.33 7.29
N VAL A 363 -19.40 31.15 6.44
CA VAL A 363 -18.05 30.92 5.89
C VAL A 363 -17.18 32.13 6.26
N LYS A 364 -15.94 31.86 6.66
CA LYS A 364 -14.84 32.82 6.80
C LYS A 364 -13.74 32.42 5.82
N VAL A 365 -12.72 33.27 5.69
CA VAL A 365 -11.58 33.00 4.82
C VAL A 365 -10.97 31.62 5.11
N ASP A 366 -10.76 31.29 6.39
CA ASP A 366 -9.96 30.12 6.78
C ASP A 366 -10.76 28.95 7.35
N PHE A 367 -12.00 29.19 7.73
CA PHE A 367 -12.85 28.23 8.42
C PHE A 367 -14.32 28.48 8.12
N CYS A 368 -15.17 27.50 8.41
CA CYS A 368 -16.61 27.65 8.31
C CYS A 368 -17.30 27.18 9.59
N VAL A 369 -18.51 27.66 9.78
CA VAL A 369 -19.43 27.24 10.84
C VAL A 369 -20.54 26.45 10.17
N ALA A 370 -20.79 25.24 10.67
CA ALA A 370 -21.85 24.37 10.18
C ALA A 370 -22.76 23.93 11.33
N LEU A 371 -24.02 23.68 11.01
CA LEU A 371 -25.07 23.21 11.92
C LEU A 371 -25.35 21.74 11.65
N ILE A 372 -25.64 20.97 12.70
CA ILE A 372 -25.99 19.55 12.57
C ILE A 372 -27.37 19.42 11.91
N ILE A 373 -27.47 18.65 10.83
CA ILE A 373 -28.74 18.28 10.20
C ILE A 373 -29.24 17.01 10.89
N ASP A 374 -30.38 17.08 11.59
CA ASP A 374 -31.13 15.98 12.23
C ASP A 374 -30.30 14.81 12.79
N PRO A 375 -30.03 14.74 14.11
CA PRO A 375 -29.39 13.55 14.69
C PRO A 375 -30.31 12.33 14.47
N PRO A 376 -29.79 11.16 14.04
CA PRO A 376 -30.61 9.98 13.83
C PRO A 376 -31.37 9.64 15.13
N GLN A 377 -32.71 9.70 15.07
CA GLN A 377 -33.62 9.66 16.23
C GLN A 377 -33.62 8.32 17.00
N THR A 378 -32.83 7.33 16.59
CA THR A 378 -33.00 5.93 16.99
C THR A 378 -31.84 5.33 17.79
N THR A 379 -30.80 6.09 18.17
CA THR A 379 -29.67 5.59 18.99
C THR A 379 -29.13 6.67 19.94
N ALA A 380 -28.38 6.23 20.97
CA ALA A 380 -27.92 7.09 22.06
C ALA A 380 -27.25 8.40 21.56
N PRO A 381 -27.68 9.59 22.02
CA PRO A 381 -27.26 10.89 21.46
C PRO A 381 -25.75 11.15 21.43
N ALA A 382 -24.98 10.50 22.30
CA ALA A 382 -23.55 10.74 22.48
C ALA A 382 -22.65 10.11 21.39
N GLU A 383 -23.15 9.11 20.65
CA GLU A 383 -22.37 8.42 19.62
C GLU A 383 -22.31 9.21 18.31
N HIS A 384 -23.37 9.94 17.99
CA HIS A 384 -23.54 10.71 16.74
C HIS A 384 -23.18 12.20 16.87
N ALA A 385 -22.70 12.65 18.03
CA ALA A 385 -22.23 14.01 18.21
C ALA A 385 -20.84 14.20 17.56
N PRO A 386 -20.65 15.25 16.72
CA PRO A 386 -19.34 15.64 16.22
C PRO A 386 -18.36 15.91 17.37
N ARG A 387 -17.11 15.54 17.18
CA ARG A 387 -16.02 15.78 18.13
C ARG A 387 -14.85 16.47 17.44
N VAL A 388 -14.12 17.28 18.19
CA VAL A 388 -12.77 17.70 17.80
C VAL A 388 -11.96 16.44 17.58
N GLY A 389 -11.56 16.19 16.35
CA GLY A 389 -11.07 14.86 15.97
C GLY A 389 -11.60 14.43 14.61
N ASP A 390 -12.89 14.64 14.41
CA ASP A 390 -13.61 14.00 13.33
C ASP A 390 -13.21 14.56 11.96
N GLU A 391 -13.24 13.66 10.98
CA GLU A 391 -12.98 13.96 9.57
C GLU A 391 -14.26 14.51 8.93
N VAL A 392 -14.12 15.54 8.11
CA VAL A 392 -15.26 16.15 7.41
C VAL A 392 -15.05 16.08 5.91
N TYR A 393 -16.05 15.59 5.18
CA TYR A 393 -15.98 15.41 3.73
C TYR A 393 -17.04 16.25 3.03
N LEU A 394 -16.69 16.80 1.86
CA LEU A 394 -17.62 17.54 0.98
C LEU A 394 -18.48 16.60 0.13
N ALA A 395 -18.04 15.36 -0.05
CA ALA A 395 -18.73 14.29 -0.76
C ALA A 395 -18.52 12.97 -0.01
N PRO A 396 -19.37 11.95 -0.20
CA PRO A 396 -19.17 10.65 0.44
C PRO A 396 -17.74 10.12 0.25
N PRO A 397 -17.04 9.69 1.32
CA PRO A 397 -15.67 9.23 1.21
C PRO A 397 -15.66 8.01 0.29
N ARG A 398 -14.85 8.06 -0.77
CA ARG A 398 -14.73 6.97 -1.75
C ARG A 398 -13.92 5.76 -1.24
N ARG A 399 -13.86 5.53 0.08
CA ARG A 399 -13.07 4.47 0.70
C ARG A 399 -13.99 3.42 1.32
N ARG A 400 -14.02 2.21 0.74
CA ARG A 400 -14.51 1.04 1.47
C ARG A 400 -13.44 0.60 2.49
N PRO A 401 -13.85 0.07 3.65
CA PRO A 401 -12.91 -0.48 4.62
C PRO A 401 -12.11 -1.62 3.97
N PRO A 402 -10.80 -1.72 4.26
CA PRO A 402 -9.96 -2.73 3.64
C PRO A 402 -10.41 -4.14 4.06
N ILE A 403 -10.53 -5.05 3.09
CA ILE A 403 -10.93 -6.44 3.29
C ILE A 403 -9.68 -7.27 3.57
N GLU A 404 -9.59 -7.94 4.72
CA GLU A 404 -8.48 -8.85 5.01
C GLU A 404 -8.57 -10.11 4.13
N LEU A 405 -7.53 -10.37 3.34
CA LEU A 405 -7.47 -11.53 2.44
C LEU A 405 -6.76 -12.73 3.05
N GLY A 406 -5.86 -12.48 4.01
CA GLY A 406 -5.04 -13.51 4.63
C GLY A 406 -3.87 -12.94 5.41
N ARG A 407 -2.93 -13.80 5.80
CA ARG A 407 -1.71 -13.42 6.53
C ARG A 407 -0.47 -13.99 5.87
N ILE A 408 0.61 -13.20 5.89
CA ILE A 408 1.92 -13.66 5.45
C ILE A 408 2.41 -14.73 6.44
N ASP A 409 2.46 -15.96 6.00
CA ASP A 409 2.86 -17.12 6.79
C ASP A 409 4.29 -17.57 6.49
N TRP A 410 4.85 -17.15 5.34
CA TRP A 410 6.19 -17.52 4.93
C TRP A 410 6.87 -16.45 4.07
N MET A 411 8.21 -16.35 4.17
CA MET A 411 9.04 -15.40 3.41
C MET A 411 10.36 -16.00 2.94
N ALA A 412 10.83 -15.56 1.78
CA ALA A 412 12.08 -15.95 1.14
C ALA A 412 12.89 -14.76 0.60
N ASN A 413 14.15 -15.04 0.25
CA ASN A 413 15.05 -14.14 -0.46
C ASN A 413 15.22 -12.78 0.22
N GLU A 414 15.67 -12.80 1.48
CA GLU A 414 15.80 -11.57 2.29
C GLU A 414 14.53 -10.70 2.26
N ASN A 415 13.36 -11.36 2.23
CA ASN A 415 12.03 -10.76 2.25
C ASN A 415 11.57 -10.14 0.93
N ARG A 416 12.02 -10.71 -0.21
CA ARG A 416 11.61 -10.32 -1.57
C ARG A 416 10.48 -11.17 -2.15
N ILE A 417 10.09 -12.24 -1.48
CA ILE A 417 8.98 -13.12 -1.89
C ILE A 417 8.29 -13.59 -0.61
N ALA A 418 6.96 -13.46 -0.54
CA ALA A 418 6.19 -14.05 0.55
C ALA A 418 5.11 -14.99 0.01
N ALA A 419 4.80 -16.03 0.78
CA ALA A 419 3.59 -16.81 0.58
C ALA A 419 2.49 -16.25 1.50
N LEU A 420 1.25 -16.44 1.08
CA LEU A 420 0.06 -16.05 1.83
C LEU A 420 -0.81 -17.28 2.03
N GLN A 421 -1.08 -17.62 3.28
CA GLN A 421 -2.26 -18.42 3.60
C GLN A 421 -3.48 -17.52 3.41
N LEU A 422 -4.17 -17.70 2.28
CA LEU A 422 -5.47 -17.08 2.08
C LEU A 422 -6.46 -17.67 3.09
N ALA A 423 -7.26 -16.83 3.71
CA ALA A 423 -8.42 -17.29 4.47
C ALA A 423 -9.41 -17.88 3.46
N ALA A 424 -9.30 -19.18 3.20
CA ALA A 424 -10.10 -19.89 2.22
C ALA A 424 -11.60 -19.72 2.55
N ALA A 425 -12.35 -19.06 1.65
CA ALA A 425 -13.77 -19.34 1.37
C ALA A 425 -14.44 -18.39 0.36
N ARG A 426 -13.91 -17.18 0.06
CA ARG A 426 -14.75 -16.14 -0.61
C ARG A 426 -14.08 -15.26 -1.67
N LEU A 427 -12.93 -15.64 -2.20
CA LEU A 427 -12.35 -14.93 -3.35
C LEU A 427 -12.89 -15.56 -4.64
N PRO A 428 -13.51 -14.79 -5.55
CA PRO A 428 -13.94 -15.33 -6.84
C PRO A 428 -12.72 -15.93 -7.56
N LEU A 429 -12.85 -17.21 -7.93
CA LEU A 429 -11.85 -18.01 -8.63
C LEU A 429 -11.64 -17.50 -10.07
N VAL A 430 -10.98 -16.37 -10.26
CA VAL A 430 -10.52 -15.92 -11.60
C VAL A 430 -9.23 -15.11 -11.45
N GLY A 431 -8.29 -15.27 -12.39
CA GLY A 431 -6.98 -14.60 -12.46
C GLY A 431 -7.05 -13.06 -12.52
N GLU A 432 -7.39 -12.47 -11.39
CA GLU A 432 -7.53 -11.03 -11.18
C GLU A 432 -6.39 -10.53 -10.30
N TRP A 433 -5.80 -9.40 -10.71
CA TRP A 433 -4.87 -8.70 -9.86
C TRP A 433 -5.62 -7.97 -8.77
N ILE A 434 -5.23 -8.22 -7.53
CA ILE A 434 -5.73 -7.49 -6.39
C ILE A 434 -4.49 -6.92 -5.69
N GLU A 435 -4.31 -5.60 -5.74
CA GLU A 435 -3.28 -4.95 -4.94
C GLU A 435 -3.73 -4.96 -3.48
N LEU A 436 -2.92 -5.57 -2.62
CA LEU A 436 -3.20 -5.72 -1.21
C LEU A 436 -2.20 -4.92 -0.41
N GLY A 437 -2.68 -4.01 0.45
CA GLY A 437 -1.84 -3.30 1.39
C GLY A 437 -1.60 -4.12 2.65
N THR A 438 -0.39 -4.09 3.17
CA THR A 438 -0.07 -4.50 4.55
C THR A 438 -0.36 -3.34 5.51
N ARG A 439 -0.70 -3.68 6.77
CA ARG A 439 -1.13 -2.70 7.79
C ARG A 439 -0.02 -1.76 8.29
N SER A 440 1.25 -1.99 7.97
CA SER A 440 2.33 -1.10 8.38
C SER A 440 2.44 0.07 7.39
N ASP A 441 2.36 1.29 7.90
CA ASP A 441 2.59 2.52 7.12
C ASP A 441 4.03 2.60 6.58
N ASP A 442 4.93 1.73 7.05
CA ASP A 442 6.34 1.67 6.66
C ASP A 442 6.70 0.59 5.61
N ASP A 443 5.86 -0.43 5.38
CA ASP A 443 6.17 -1.51 4.44
C ASP A 443 5.11 -1.57 3.34
N ALA A 444 5.42 -0.99 2.18
CA ALA A 444 4.59 -1.21 0.99
C ALA A 444 4.87 -2.63 0.46
N VAL A 445 3.84 -3.45 0.37
CA VAL A 445 3.93 -4.80 -0.19
C VAL A 445 2.95 -4.87 -1.36
N GLY A 446 3.46 -5.15 -2.55
CA GLY A 446 2.63 -5.42 -3.72
C GLY A 446 2.34 -6.90 -3.70
N VAL A 447 1.07 -7.29 -3.77
CA VAL A 447 0.71 -8.70 -3.79
C VAL A 447 0.20 -9.04 -5.18
N ILE A 448 0.73 -10.11 -5.77
CA ILE A 448 0.19 -10.71 -6.99
C ILE A 448 -0.44 -12.05 -6.60
N VAL A 449 -1.75 -12.05 -6.39
CA VAL A 449 -2.47 -13.30 -6.11
C VAL A 449 -2.52 -14.14 -7.39
N ALA A 450 -2.02 -15.38 -7.34
CA ALA A 450 -2.00 -16.31 -8.47
C ALA A 450 -2.85 -17.53 -8.16
N VAL A 451 -4.15 -17.40 -8.34
CA VAL A 451 -5.09 -18.49 -8.02
C VAL A 451 -4.93 -19.64 -9.02
N HIS A 452 -4.45 -20.80 -8.55
CA HIS A 452 -4.39 -22.03 -9.34
C HIS A 452 -5.63 -22.90 -9.08
N ARG A 453 -6.06 -23.63 -10.11
CA ARG A 453 -7.42 -24.19 -10.31
C ARG A 453 -8.04 -24.98 -9.15
N ASP A 454 -7.27 -25.51 -8.20
CA ASP A 454 -7.80 -26.30 -7.07
C ASP A 454 -7.20 -25.90 -5.69
N ARG A 455 -6.25 -24.96 -5.65
CA ARG A 455 -5.67 -24.41 -4.41
C ARG A 455 -5.30 -22.96 -4.66
N ALA A 456 -5.94 -22.05 -3.94
CA ALA A 456 -5.66 -20.62 -4.06
C ALA A 456 -4.27 -20.33 -3.47
N ALA A 457 -3.24 -20.35 -4.30
CA ALA A 457 -1.93 -19.82 -3.95
C ALA A 457 -1.94 -18.30 -4.17
N ALA A 458 -1.37 -17.53 -3.24
CA ALA A 458 -1.17 -16.11 -3.40
C ALA A 458 0.33 -15.81 -3.24
N PHE A 459 0.94 -15.21 -4.26
CA PHE A 459 2.35 -14.84 -4.20
C PHE A 459 2.48 -13.36 -3.90
N VAL A 460 3.16 -13.05 -2.80
CA VAL A 460 3.51 -11.68 -2.47
C VAL A 460 4.82 -11.37 -3.15
N LEU A 461 4.80 -10.43 -4.09
CA LEU A 461 5.99 -9.86 -4.70
C LEU A 461 6.17 -8.47 -4.11
N PRO A 462 6.70 -8.37 -2.87
CA PRO A 462 6.82 -7.11 -2.16
C PRO A 462 7.33 -6.03 -3.10
N PHE A 463 6.74 -4.84 -3.00
CA PHE A 463 7.47 -3.66 -3.43
C PHE A 463 8.75 -3.74 -2.62
N SER A 464 9.90 -3.69 -3.29
CA SER A 464 11.16 -3.51 -2.60
C SER A 464 10.93 -2.40 -1.58
N GLY A 465 11.17 -2.71 -0.31
CA GLY A 465 10.73 -2.02 0.90
C GLY A 465 11.34 -2.77 2.10
N PRO A 466 11.17 -2.32 3.36
CA PRO A 466 11.55 -3.16 4.48
C PRO A 466 10.74 -4.46 4.42
N ALA A 467 11.36 -5.53 4.87
CA ALA A 467 10.77 -6.85 4.92
C ALA A 467 9.37 -6.80 5.56
N PRO A 468 8.30 -7.31 4.92
CA PRO A 468 7.09 -7.57 5.67
C PRO A 468 7.42 -8.46 6.88
N ARG A 469 6.62 -8.37 7.95
CA ARG A 469 6.78 -9.28 9.10
C ARG A 469 5.87 -10.49 8.92
N LEU A 470 6.31 -11.66 9.39
CA LEU A 470 5.44 -12.83 9.50
C LEU A 470 4.21 -12.48 10.35
N GLY A 471 3.04 -13.00 9.98
CA GLY A 471 1.78 -12.77 10.65
C GLY A 471 1.10 -11.44 10.31
N VAL A 472 1.67 -10.61 9.42
CA VAL A 472 1.03 -9.37 8.98
C VAL A 472 -0.19 -9.68 8.11
N ALA A 473 -1.32 -9.08 8.49
CA ALA A 473 -2.55 -9.14 7.72
C ALA A 473 -2.39 -8.38 6.40
N VAL A 474 -2.78 -9.06 5.34
CA VAL A 474 -2.79 -8.53 3.97
C VAL A 474 -4.22 -8.17 3.64
N ARG A 475 -4.45 -6.93 3.20
CA ARG A 475 -5.80 -6.42 2.98
C ARG A 475 -5.98 -5.84 1.58
N ALA A 476 -7.06 -6.20 0.90
CA ALA A 476 -7.49 -5.55 -0.33
C ALA A 476 -8.10 -4.19 -0.01
N TRP A 477 -7.66 -3.17 -0.72
CA TRP A 477 -8.29 -1.86 -0.70
C TRP A 477 -9.18 -1.75 -1.92
N GLU A 478 -10.50 -1.75 -1.71
CA GLU A 478 -11.43 -1.43 -2.79
C GLU A 478 -11.50 0.09 -2.93
N TRP A 479 -10.93 0.60 -4.02
CA TRP A 479 -11.29 1.92 -4.49
C TRP A 479 -12.47 1.76 -5.44
N ILE A 480 -13.58 2.41 -5.10
CA ILE A 480 -14.64 2.63 -6.07
C ILE A 480 -14.02 3.55 -7.12
N ALA A 481 -13.56 2.96 -8.23
CA ALA A 481 -13.66 3.65 -9.51
C ALA A 481 -15.15 3.94 -9.66
N GLY A 482 -15.58 5.11 -9.21
CA GLY A 482 -16.87 5.62 -9.64
C GLY A 482 -16.80 5.72 -11.16
N PRO A 483 -17.90 5.49 -11.88
CA PRO A 483 -17.93 5.87 -13.27
C PRO A 483 -17.45 7.33 -13.34
N ASP A 484 -16.45 7.57 -14.17
CA ASP A 484 -16.23 8.91 -14.69
C ASP A 484 -17.57 9.30 -15.35
N GLU A 485 -18.23 10.33 -14.81
CA GLU A 485 -19.23 11.06 -15.58
C GLU A 485 -18.53 11.85 -16.69
#